data_AF-A0A520CAZ6-F1
#
_entry.id   AF-A0A520CAZ6-F1
#
_cell.length_a   1.000
_cell.length_b   1.000
_cell.length_c   1.000
_cell.angle_alpha   90.00
_cell.angle_beta   90.00
_cell.angle_gamma   90.00
#
_symmetry.space_group_name_H-M   'P 1'
#
loop_
_entity.id
_entity.type
_entity.pdbx_description
1 polymer ?
#
loop_
_entity_poly.entity_id
_entity_poly.type
_entity_poly.pdbx_seq_one_letter_code
_entity_poly.pdbx_strand_id
1 'polypeptide(L)'
;MYEDDTILTRGKYKFTALCRVPPEYLLNLYAKKNKANPELYEYVERNLKLIKARAIGALEIPELQIVCKKIVYSSEKVAKAELNRISEIKNDHKIPIRSYHCEVCGGFHLTSKPLP
;
A
#
# COMPACT_ATOMS: atom_id res chain seq x y z
N MET A 1 -10.11 -5.23 -11.70
CA MET A 1 -11.19 -4.34 -11.22
C MET A 1 -10.85 -3.90 -9.82
N TYR A 2 -10.72 -2.59 -9.62
CA TYR A 2 -10.35 -2.00 -8.34
C TYR A 2 -11.52 -1.89 -7.36
N GLU A 3 -11.23 -2.15 -6.10
CA GLU A 3 -12.10 -2.04 -4.92
C GLU A 3 -11.43 -1.17 -3.84
N ASP A 4 -12.17 -0.80 -2.79
CA ASP A 4 -11.73 0.16 -1.76
C ASP A 4 -10.40 -0.24 -1.07
N ASP A 5 -10.21 -1.55 -0.85
CA ASP A 5 -9.05 -2.17 -0.22
C ASP A 5 -7.92 -2.47 -1.22
N THR A 6 -8.13 -2.20 -2.51
CA THR A 6 -7.14 -2.52 -3.53
C THR A 6 -5.84 -1.78 -3.27
N ILE A 7 -4.79 -2.56 -3.02
CA ILE A 7 -3.44 -2.08 -2.80
C ILE A 7 -2.88 -1.63 -4.14
N LEU A 8 -2.88 -0.31 -4.37
CA LEU A 8 -2.06 0.27 -5.41
C LEU A 8 -0.61 0.07 -4.98
N THR A 9 0.14 -0.74 -5.73
CA THR A 9 1.56 -1.02 -5.47
C THR A 9 2.33 0.26 -5.10
N ARG A 10 3.27 0.15 -4.16
CA ARG A 10 4.03 1.31 -3.65
C ARG A 10 4.78 1.99 -4.83
N GLY A 11 4.29 3.16 -5.24
CA GLY A 11 4.72 3.91 -6.43
C GLY A 11 4.12 5.32 -6.49
N LYS A 12 3.77 5.82 -7.70
CA LYS A 12 3.20 7.18 -7.94
C LYS A 12 2.04 7.55 -7.00
N TYR A 13 1.33 6.56 -6.47
CA TYR A 13 0.34 6.69 -5.43
C TYR A 13 0.88 6.03 -4.15
N LYS A 14 1.30 6.84 -3.18
CA LYS A 14 1.89 6.37 -1.90
C LYS A 14 0.87 5.75 -0.93
N PHE A 15 -0.34 5.44 -1.40
CA PHE A 15 -1.46 5.03 -0.55
C PHE A 15 -1.56 3.52 -0.52
N THR A 16 -1.70 2.96 0.68
CA THR A 16 -1.80 1.51 0.89
C THR A 16 -3.09 0.90 0.33
N ALA A 17 -4.11 1.72 0.06
CA ALA A 17 -5.40 1.31 -0.50
C ALA A 17 -6.12 2.52 -1.14
N LEU A 18 -7.06 2.28 -2.06
CA LEU A 18 -7.81 3.32 -2.78
C LEU A 18 -8.69 4.18 -1.86
N CYS A 19 -9.24 3.60 -0.81
CA CYS A 19 -10.06 4.33 0.16
C CYS A 19 -9.30 5.44 0.91
N ARG A 20 -7.95 5.37 0.92
CA ARG A 20 -7.05 6.34 1.58
C ARG A 20 -6.44 7.36 0.63
N VAL A 21 -6.77 7.30 -0.66
CA VAL A 21 -6.36 8.34 -1.61
C VAL A 21 -7.15 9.62 -1.29
N PRO A 22 -6.50 10.80 -1.24
CA PRO A 22 -7.19 12.06 -1.04
C PRO A 22 -8.38 12.20 -2.01
N PRO A 23 -9.59 12.46 -1.51
CA PRO A 23 -10.77 12.52 -2.36
C PRO A 23 -10.64 13.62 -3.42
N GLU A 24 -9.95 14.72 -3.13
CA GLU A 24 -9.68 15.81 -4.07
C GLU A 24 -8.88 15.33 -5.28
N TYR A 25 -7.95 14.39 -5.08
CA TYR A 25 -7.16 13.82 -6.16
C TYR A 25 -8.05 13.00 -7.11
N LEU A 26 -8.90 12.13 -6.55
CA LEU A 26 -9.81 11.28 -7.33
C LEU A 26 -10.87 12.13 -8.07
N LEU A 27 -11.42 13.14 -7.40
CA LEU A 27 -12.38 14.07 -7.99
C LEU A 27 -11.76 14.88 -9.13
N ASN A 28 -10.51 15.34 -8.98
CA ASN A 28 -9.78 16.02 -10.05
C ASN A 28 -9.52 15.10 -11.26
N LEU A 29 -9.20 13.83 -11.02
CA LEU A 29 -9.02 12.84 -12.09
C LEU A 29 -10.32 12.66 -12.89
N TYR A 30 -11.44 12.55 -12.19
CA TYR A 30 -12.77 12.45 -12.79
C TYR A 30 -13.18 13.72 -13.55
N ALA A 31 -12.99 14.90 -12.96
CA ALA A 31 -13.32 16.18 -13.57
C ALA A 31 -12.57 16.41 -14.89
N LYS A 32 -11.30 15.99 -14.96
CA LYS A 32 -10.48 16.08 -16.18
C LYS A 32 -10.79 14.99 -17.21
N LYS A 33 -11.72 14.07 -16.92
CA LYS A 33 -12.02 12.87 -17.73
C LYS A 33 -10.75 12.09 -18.10
N ASN A 34 -9.79 12.02 -17.17
CA ASN A 34 -8.50 11.40 -17.43
C ASN A 34 -8.63 9.87 -17.37
N LYS A 35 -8.65 9.23 -18.54
CA LYS A 35 -8.77 7.78 -18.71
C LYS A 35 -7.42 7.06 -18.89
N ALA A 36 -6.29 7.66 -18.49
CA ALA A 36 -4.98 7.04 -18.60
C ALA A 36 -4.87 5.71 -17.82
N ASN A 37 -5.68 5.53 -16.77
CA ASN A 37 -5.91 4.25 -16.12
C ASN A 37 -7.43 3.97 -16.13
N PRO A 38 -7.94 3.13 -17.06
CA PRO A 38 -9.37 2.83 -17.19
C PRO A 38 -9.97 2.22 -15.91
N GLU A 39 -9.27 1.29 -15.26
CA GLU A 39 -9.77 0.64 -14.04
C GLU A 39 -9.93 1.63 -12.87
N LEU A 40 -8.98 2.57 -12.74
CA LEU A 40 -9.08 3.65 -11.75
C LEU A 40 -10.25 4.58 -12.05
N TYR A 41 -10.44 4.92 -13.33
CA TYR A 41 -11.53 5.78 -13.75
C TYR A 41 -12.90 5.15 -13.46
N GLU A 42 -13.08 3.87 -13.80
CA GLU A 42 -14.28 3.10 -13.50
C GLU A 42 -14.55 2.98 -12.00
N TYR A 43 -13.51 2.79 -11.18
CA TYR A 43 -13.64 2.81 -9.73
C TYR A 43 -14.16 4.17 -9.22
N VAL A 44 -13.59 5.29 -9.70
CA VAL A 44 -14.03 6.62 -9.28
C VAL A 44 -15.46 6.90 -9.72
N GLU A 45 -15.84 6.47 -10.92
CA GLU A 45 -17.20 6.62 -11.44
C GLU A 45 -18.22 5.83 -10.60
N ARG A 46 -17.93 4.56 -10.29
CA ARG A 46 -18.80 3.72 -9.44
C ARG A 46 -18.93 4.27 -8.01
N ASN A 47 -17.87 4.87 -7.47
CA ASN A 47 -17.80 5.31 -6.08
C ASN A 47 -17.95 6.83 -5.88
N LEU A 48 -18.38 7.57 -6.91
CA LEU A 48 -18.38 9.04 -6.89
C LEU A 48 -19.15 9.65 -5.70
N LYS A 49 -20.29 9.05 -5.33
CA LYS A 49 -21.10 9.50 -4.17
C LYS A 49 -20.32 9.36 -2.87
N LEU A 50 -19.64 8.22 -2.67
CA LEU A 50 -18.84 7.94 -1.48
C LEU A 50 -17.63 8.87 -1.40
N ILE A 51 -16.94 9.08 -2.52
CA ILE A 51 -15.77 9.96 -2.59
C ILE A 51 -16.16 11.41 -2.25
N LYS A 52 -17.30 11.90 -2.74
CA LYS A 52 -17.83 13.24 -2.38
C LYS A 52 -18.19 13.34 -0.90
N ALA A 53 -18.80 12.30 -0.32
CA ALA A 53 -19.12 12.27 1.10
C ALA A 53 -17.86 12.29 1.98
N ARG A 54 -16.78 11.60 1.57
CA ARG A 54 -15.47 11.67 2.22
C ARG A 54 -14.86 13.08 2.15
N ALA A 55 -14.97 13.76 1.01
CA ALA A 55 -14.43 15.11 0.83
C ALA A 55 -15.03 16.15 1.79
N ILE A 56 -16.31 15.98 2.16
CA ILE A 56 -17.02 16.87 3.10
C ILE A 56 -16.98 16.36 4.55
N GLY A 57 -16.26 15.27 4.82
CA GLY A 57 -16.18 14.65 6.16
C GLY A 57 -17.45 13.96 6.63
N ALA A 58 -18.43 13.73 5.75
CA ALA A 58 -19.71 13.07 6.09
C ALA A 58 -19.61 11.54 6.13
N LEU A 59 -18.49 10.98 5.65
CA LEU A 59 -18.23 9.54 5.68
C LEU A 59 -16.83 9.29 6.25
N GLU A 60 -16.77 8.50 7.32
CA GLU A 60 -15.49 8.05 7.88
C GLU A 60 -14.78 7.11 6.91
N ILE A 61 -13.45 7.24 6.84
CA ILE A 61 -12.62 6.37 6.00
C ILE A 61 -12.57 4.99 6.66
N PRO A 62 -12.89 3.90 5.94
CA PRO A 62 -12.82 2.56 6.50
C PRO A 62 -11.45 2.28 7.12
N GLU A 63 -11.45 1.67 8.30
CA GLU A 63 -10.21 1.23 8.92
C GLU A 63 -9.58 0.12 8.07
N LEU A 64 -8.39 0.39 7.53
CA LEU A 64 -7.68 -0.61 6.75
C LEU A 64 -7.14 -1.67 7.71
N GLN A 65 -7.65 -2.90 7.59
CA GLN A 65 -7.04 -4.01 8.30
C GLN A 65 -5.61 -4.20 7.80
N ILE A 66 -4.65 -3.90 8.68
CA ILE A 66 -3.25 -4.17 8.40
C ILE A 66 -3.09 -5.69 8.38
N VAL A 67 -3.06 -6.26 7.18
CA VAL A 67 -3.07 -7.73 6.99
C VAL A 67 -1.82 -8.39 7.57
N CYS A 68 -0.71 -7.64 7.67
CA CYS A 68 0.55 -8.14 8.21
C CYS A 68 0.97 -7.41 9.48
N LYS A 69 1.18 -8.16 10.57
CA LYS A 69 1.73 -7.64 11.83
C LYS A 69 3.23 -7.28 11.75
N LYS A 70 3.92 -7.70 10.69
CA LYS A 70 5.37 -7.48 10.48
C LYS A 70 5.63 -6.18 9.75
N ILE A 71 6.81 -5.59 9.98
CA ILE A 71 7.28 -4.40 9.24
C ILE A 71 7.26 -4.68 7.73
N VAL A 72 6.65 -3.78 6.95
CA VAL A 72 6.50 -3.88 5.50
C VAL A 72 7.42 -2.88 4.79
N TYR A 73 8.35 -3.39 3.97
CA TYR A 73 9.26 -2.60 3.14
C TYR A 73 8.71 -2.42 1.73
N SER A 74 9.03 -1.28 1.12
CA SER A 74 8.41 -0.81 -0.13
C SER A 74 8.94 -1.45 -1.38
N SER A 75 10.18 -1.94 -1.31
CA SER A 75 10.83 -2.65 -2.37
C SER A 75 11.86 -3.59 -1.76
N GLU A 76 12.29 -4.57 -2.56
CA GLU A 76 13.36 -5.47 -2.18
C GLU A 76 14.64 -4.71 -1.83
N LYS A 77 14.94 -3.63 -2.56
CA LYS A 77 16.11 -2.76 -2.34
C LYS A 77 16.10 -2.17 -0.93
N VAL A 78 14.96 -1.62 -0.50
CA VAL A 78 14.82 -1.03 0.85
C VAL A 78 14.89 -2.14 1.91
N ALA A 79 14.28 -3.29 1.67
CA ALA A 79 14.36 -4.43 2.57
C ALA A 79 15.81 -4.94 2.74
N LYS A 80 16.58 -5.00 1.65
CA LYS A 80 18.00 -5.39 1.65
C LYS A 80 18.89 -4.37 2.36
N ALA A 81 18.66 -3.07 2.14
CA ALA A 81 19.39 -2.03 2.86
C ALA A 81 19.19 -2.16 4.38
N GLU A 82 17.97 -2.49 4.81
CA GLU A 82 17.68 -2.71 6.22
C GLU A 82 18.30 -4.00 6.77
N LEU A 83 18.34 -5.09 6.00
CA LEU A 83 19.06 -6.31 6.41
C LEU A 83 20.54 -6.02 6.69
N ASN A 84 21.19 -5.26 5.80
CA ASN A 84 22.58 -4.87 5.99
C ASN A 84 22.74 -4.04 7.27
N ARG A 85 21.89 -3.03 7.47
CA ARG A 85 21.89 -2.21 8.69
C ARG A 85 21.71 -3.05 9.96
N ILE A 86 20.80 -4.02 9.95
CA ILE A 86 20.58 -4.92 11.09
C ILE A 86 21.79 -5.83 11.32
N SER A 87 22.44 -6.31 10.26
CA SER A 87 23.63 -7.18 10.37
C SER A 87 24.84 -6.49 10.99
N GLU A 88 24.92 -5.16 10.88
CA GLU A 88 25.97 -4.33 11.47
C GLU A 88 25.73 -4.07 12.97
N ILE A 89 24.49 -4.23 13.44
CA ILE A 89 24.15 -4.07 14.85
C ILE A 89 24.50 -5.36 15.59
N LYS A 90 25.52 -5.29 16.47
CA LYS A 90 25.79 -6.38 17.42
C LYS A 90 24.58 -6.54 18.34
N ASN A 91 23.90 -7.67 18.22
CA ASN A 91 22.73 -8.01 19.02
C ASN A 91 22.73 -9.51 19.31
N ASP A 92 22.36 -9.89 20.53
CA ASP A 92 22.34 -11.30 20.96
C ASP A 92 21.09 -12.06 20.48
N HIS A 93 20.09 -11.32 19.99
CA HIS A 93 18.85 -11.89 19.49
C HIS A 93 18.94 -12.35 18.03
N LYS A 94 18.07 -13.31 17.67
CA LYS A 94 17.99 -13.85 16.30
C LYS A 94 17.67 -12.74 15.30
N ILE A 95 18.62 -12.42 14.43
CA ILE A 95 18.44 -11.43 13.37
C ILE A 95 17.81 -12.03 12.11
N PRO A 96 17.03 -11.26 11.34
CA PRO A 96 16.63 -11.63 9.99
C PRO A 96 17.85 -11.76 9.07
N ILE A 97 17.79 -12.73 8.15
CA ILE A 97 18.89 -13.05 7.21
C ILE A 97 18.52 -12.83 5.75
N ARG A 98 17.21 -12.68 5.45
CA ARG A 98 16.73 -12.44 4.08
C ARG A 98 15.42 -11.67 4.06
N SER A 99 15.11 -11.13 2.89
CA SER A 99 13.81 -10.55 2.57
C SER A 99 12.97 -11.53 1.73
N TYR A 100 11.65 -11.33 1.70
CA TYR A 100 10.74 -12.04 0.80
C TYR A 100 9.55 -11.14 0.42
N HIS A 101 9.02 -11.36 -0.78
CA HIS A 101 7.77 -10.73 -1.21
C HIS A 101 6.58 -11.45 -0.57
N CYS A 102 5.68 -10.69 0.02
CA CYS A 102 4.49 -11.21 0.68
C CYS A 102 3.30 -11.12 -0.25
N GLU A 103 2.72 -12.27 -0.60
CA GLU A 103 1.53 -12.32 -1.47
C GLU A 103 0.27 -11.76 -0.78
N VAL A 104 0.26 -11.73 0.57
CA VAL A 104 -0.89 -11.25 1.35
C VAL A 104 -0.97 -9.72 1.36
N CYS A 105 0.15 -9.01 1.56
CA CYS A 105 0.16 -7.54 1.63
C CYS A 105 0.82 -6.86 0.42
N GLY A 106 1.37 -7.62 -0.53
CA GLY A 106 2.10 -7.11 -1.69
C GLY A 106 3.42 -6.39 -1.37
N GLY A 107 3.90 -6.50 -0.13
CA GLY A 107 5.11 -5.82 0.35
C GLY A 107 6.27 -6.78 0.62
N PHE A 108 7.43 -6.22 0.96
CA PHE A 108 8.60 -7.03 1.36
C PHE A 108 8.68 -7.15 2.88
N HIS A 109 8.98 -8.35 3.37
CA HIS A 109 9.21 -8.61 4.79
C HIS A 109 10.57 -9.24 5.01
N LEU A 110 11.09 -9.10 6.23
CA LEU A 110 12.33 -9.74 6.64
C LEU A 110 12.02 -11.04 7.40
N THR A 111 12.91 -12.02 7.26
CA THR A 111 12.78 -13.31 7.93
C THR A 111 14.15 -13.89 8.29
N SER A 112 14.20 -14.63 9.40
CA SER A 112 15.36 -15.38 9.85
C SER A 112 15.31 -16.86 9.45
N LYS A 113 14.32 -17.26 8.63
CA LYS A 113 14.23 -18.62 8.08
C LYS A 113 15.11 -18.72 6.82
N PRO A 114 15.95 -19.75 6.67
CA PRO A 114 16.68 -20.00 5.42
C PRO A 114 15.72 -20.33 4.26
N LEU A 115 16.25 -20.39 3.04
CA LEU A 115 15.52 -20.94 1.90
C LEU A 115 15.37 -22.46 2.09
N PRO A 116 14.24 -23.05 1.68
CA PRO A 116 14.11 -24.50 1.61
C PRO A 116 15.09 -25.11 0.60
#